data_AF-A0A399ZSN6-F1
#
_entry.id   AF-A0A399ZSN6-F1
#
_cell.length_a   1.000
_cell.length_b   1.000
_cell.length_c   1.000
_cell.angle_alpha   90.00
_cell.angle_beta   90.00
_cell.angle_gamma   90.00
#
_symmetry.space_group_name_H-M   'P 1'
#
loop_
_entity.id
_entity.type
_entity.pdbx_description
1 polymer ?
#
loop_
_entity_poly.entity_id
_entity_poly.type
_entity_poly.pdbx_seq_one_letter_code
_entity_poly.pdbx_strand_id
1 'polypeptide(L)'
;MAKATAPLMSMDASGQIGKALVFQKGGNVRQYVVPANPKTVSQMAVRNKLGDLQRSLKKLGTVLRAELKSGFGARWNSQIVGELMKNDAALLTSYTATFNSFTSQEKTDWDTADTSSPVALTAGVPLYACAKAIKAIALVAGVTVTLADPTNANSSTVGGQWTANS
;
A
#
# COMPACT_ATOMS: atom_id res chain seq x y z
N MET A 1 1.16 8.99 47.34
CA MET A 1 1.39 7.65 47.91
C MET A 1 0.38 6.69 47.30
N ALA A 2 0.82 5.79 46.41
CA ALA A 2 -0.02 4.70 45.96
C ALA A 2 -0.16 3.69 47.12
N LYS A 3 -1.38 3.42 47.57
CA LYS A 3 -1.64 2.35 48.56
C LYS A 3 -1.30 1.01 47.90
N ALA A 4 -0.27 0.34 48.41
CA ALA A 4 0.21 -0.93 47.91
C ALA A 4 -0.66 -2.08 48.43
N THR A 5 -1.47 -2.68 47.57
CA THR A 5 -2.11 -3.96 47.85
C THR A 5 -1.12 -5.05 47.42
N ALA A 6 -0.48 -5.67 48.42
CA ALA A 6 0.67 -6.58 48.34
C ALA A 6 2.03 -5.89 48.08
N PRO A 7 3.07 -6.17 48.90
CA PRO A 7 4.41 -5.63 48.68
C PRO A 7 4.89 -6.16 47.33
N LEU A 8 5.41 -5.26 46.48
CA LEU A 8 6.04 -5.54 45.18
C LEU A 8 6.43 -7.03 45.07
N MET A 9 5.87 -7.78 44.11
CA MET A 9 6.42 -9.07 43.67
C MET A 9 7.93 -8.88 43.46
N SER A 10 8.69 -9.27 44.49
CA SER A 10 10.13 -9.16 44.76
C SER A 10 10.95 -8.20 43.89
N MET A 11 11.81 -7.39 44.52
CA MET A 11 12.92 -6.70 43.83
C MET A 11 13.84 -7.65 43.01
N ASP A 12 13.65 -8.97 43.08
CA ASP A 12 14.28 -10.00 42.25
C ASP A 12 13.35 -10.68 41.22
N ALA A 13 12.14 -10.18 40.97
CA ALA A 13 11.21 -10.73 39.97
C ALA A 13 11.70 -10.45 38.54
N SER A 14 12.77 -11.14 38.16
CA SER A 14 13.29 -11.22 36.80
C SER A 14 12.54 -12.31 36.01
N GLY A 15 12.52 -12.20 34.68
CA GLY A 15 11.82 -13.13 33.81
C GLY A 15 10.41 -12.69 33.40
N GLN A 16 9.55 -13.63 33.00
CA GLN A 16 8.26 -13.34 32.35
C GLN A 16 7.26 -12.58 33.24
N ILE A 17 7.37 -12.71 34.57
CA ILE A 17 6.48 -12.02 35.54
C ILE A 17 6.84 -10.54 35.65
N GLY A 18 8.14 -10.19 35.69
CA GLY A 18 8.59 -8.80 35.66
C GLY A 18 8.25 -8.08 34.34
N LYS A 19 8.15 -8.83 33.23
CA LYS A 19 7.72 -8.32 31.91
C LYS A 19 6.20 -8.09 31.81
N ALA A 20 5.41 -8.53 32.78
CA ALA A 20 3.96 -8.30 32.79
C ALA A 20 3.59 -6.89 33.27
N LEU A 21 4.56 -6.09 33.72
CA LEU A 21 4.36 -4.73 34.26
C LEU A 21 5.25 -3.73 33.51
N VAL A 22 4.67 -2.61 33.06
CA VAL A 22 5.39 -1.51 32.40
C VAL A 22 5.46 -0.32 33.35
N PHE A 23 6.68 0.09 33.67
CA PHE A 23 6.95 1.27 34.49
C PHE A 23 6.96 2.52 33.61
N GLN A 24 5.96 3.39 33.79
CA GLN A 24 5.88 4.67 33.09
C GLN A 24 6.65 5.74 33.88
N LYS A 25 7.34 6.66 33.17
CA LYS A 25 7.99 7.83 33.78
C LYS A 25 6.93 8.64 34.56
N GLY A 26 7.08 8.71 35.88
CA GLY A 26 6.08 9.31 36.79
C GLY A 26 5.53 8.37 37.88
N GLY A 27 6.04 7.13 37.98
CA GLY A 27 5.73 6.21 39.09
C GLY A 27 4.44 5.41 38.92
N ASN A 28 3.79 5.50 37.77
CA ASN A 28 2.61 4.70 37.44
C ASN A 28 3.04 3.35 36.85
N VAL A 29 2.49 2.26 37.37
CA VAL A 29 2.69 0.90 36.88
C VAL A 29 1.42 0.47 36.14
N ARG A 30 1.57 -0.01 34.91
CA ARG A 30 0.47 -0.57 34.12
C ARG A 30 0.77 -2.01 33.74
N GLN A 31 -0.26 -2.81 33.56
CA GLN A 31 -0.12 -4.14 32.98
C GLN A 31 0.45 -4.03 31.56
N TYR A 32 1.40 -4.88 31.20
CA TYR A 32 1.85 -5.07 29.84
C TYR A 32 0.72 -5.71 29.04
N VAL A 33 -0.07 -4.87 28.37
CA VAL A 33 -1.10 -5.30 27.44
C VAL A 33 -0.47 -5.28 26.06
N VAL A 34 -0.28 -6.46 25.48
CA VAL A 34 -0.07 -6.55 24.03
C VAL A 34 -1.41 -6.21 23.39
N PRO A 35 -1.52 -5.11 22.62
CA PRO A 35 -2.76 -4.80 21.93
C PRO A 35 -3.13 -5.98 21.05
N ALA A 36 -4.39 -6.40 21.09
CA ALA A 36 -4.87 -7.39 20.13
C ALA A 36 -4.57 -6.87 18.72
N ASN A 37 -3.94 -7.70 17.88
CA ASN A 37 -3.81 -7.46 16.45
C ASN A 37 -4.89 -8.29 15.75
N PRO A 38 -6.17 -7.86 15.78
CA PRO A 38 -7.25 -8.62 15.17
C PRO A 38 -6.94 -8.81 13.69
N LYS A 39 -7.06 -10.06 13.24
CA LYS A 39 -6.88 -10.47 11.85
C LYS A 39 -8.25 -10.85 11.27
N THR A 40 -9.23 -9.97 11.43
CA THR A 40 -10.54 -10.20 10.79
C THR A 40 -10.37 -10.25 9.28
N VAL A 41 -11.26 -10.96 8.60
CA VAL A 41 -11.23 -11.11 7.13
C VAL A 41 -11.18 -9.74 6.46
N SER A 42 -12.01 -8.78 6.89
CA SER A 42 -12.05 -7.43 6.33
C SER A 42 -10.75 -6.65 6.55
N GLN A 43 -10.12 -6.75 7.73
CA GLN A 43 -8.83 -6.10 8.01
C GLN A 43 -7.70 -6.72 7.17
N MET A 44 -7.70 -8.03 7.00
CA MET A 44 -6.76 -8.73 6.13
C MET A 44 -6.95 -8.34 4.66
N ALA A 45 -8.20 -8.22 4.19
CA ALA A 45 -8.50 -7.81 2.83
C ALA A 45 -7.93 -6.41 2.51
N VAL A 46 -8.12 -5.43 3.41
CA VAL A 46 -7.56 -4.09 3.23
C VAL A 46 -6.02 -4.13 3.24
N ARG A 47 -5.41 -4.87 4.18
CA ARG A 47 -3.95 -5.01 4.25
C ARG A 47 -3.37 -5.65 2.99
N ASN A 48 -4.03 -6.69 2.47
CA ASN A 48 -3.61 -7.38 1.27
C ASN A 48 -3.75 -6.48 0.03
N LYS A 49 -4.86 -5.73 -0.12
CA LYS A 49 -5.03 -4.73 -1.20
C LYS A 49 -3.89 -3.69 -1.18
N LEU A 50 -3.56 -3.14 -0.01
CA LEU A 50 -2.43 -2.21 0.13
C LEU A 50 -1.10 -2.86 -0.25
N GLY A 51 -0.89 -4.11 0.17
CA GLY A 51 0.29 -4.90 -0.19
C GLY A 51 0.40 -5.16 -1.70
N ASP A 52 -0.71 -5.45 -2.37
CA ASP A 52 -0.77 -5.65 -3.82
C ASP A 52 -0.38 -4.37 -4.56
N LEU A 53 -1.01 -3.23 -4.23
CA LEU A 53 -0.70 -1.94 -4.82
C LEU A 53 0.78 -1.55 -4.63
N GLN A 54 1.31 -1.72 -3.42
CA GLN A 54 2.73 -1.41 -3.16
C GLN A 54 3.69 -2.32 -3.92
N ARG A 55 3.33 -3.59 -4.16
CA ARG A 55 4.15 -4.51 -4.95
C ARG A 55 4.19 -4.09 -6.41
N SER A 56 3.06 -3.71 -7.00
CA SER A 56 3.02 -3.23 -8.38
C SER A 56 3.68 -1.87 -8.55
N LEU A 57 3.55 -0.96 -7.56
CA LEU A 57 4.33 0.29 -7.54
C LEU A 57 5.85 0.05 -7.40
N LYS A 58 6.29 -1.11 -6.90
CA LYS A 58 7.71 -1.48 -6.93
C LYS A 58 8.19 -1.98 -8.30
N LYS A 59 7.29 -2.22 -9.25
CA LYS A 59 7.63 -2.51 -10.65
C LYS A 59 7.87 -1.24 -11.47
N LEU A 60 7.38 -0.10 -10.96
CA LEU A 60 8.15 1.12 -10.75
C LEU A 60 9.50 1.33 -11.52
N GLY A 61 9.67 1.32 -12.84
CA GLY A 61 10.94 1.62 -13.53
C GLY A 61 11.56 2.98 -13.11
N THR A 62 12.89 3.09 -13.21
CA THR A 62 13.67 4.13 -12.52
C THR A 62 13.41 5.56 -13.03
N VAL A 63 13.17 5.74 -14.33
CA VAL A 63 12.95 7.07 -14.91
C VAL A 63 11.59 7.62 -14.49
N LEU A 64 10.51 6.85 -14.64
CA LEU A 64 9.19 7.29 -14.17
C LEU A 64 9.19 7.56 -12.66
N ARG A 65 9.88 6.74 -11.85
CA ARG A 65 10.03 7.06 -10.43
C ARG A 65 10.73 8.39 -10.19
N ALA A 66 11.72 8.75 -11.01
CA ALA A 66 12.40 10.03 -10.90
C ALA A 66 11.46 11.19 -11.25
N GLU A 67 10.67 11.06 -12.32
CA GLU A 67 9.63 12.04 -12.69
C GLU A 67 8.59 12.21 -11.57
N LEU A 68 8.06 11.10 -11.05
CA LEU A 68 7.10 11.11 -9.94
C LEU A 68 7.68 11.72 -8.68
N LYS A 69 8.94 11.46 -8.37
CA LYS A 69 9.65 12.10 -7.24
C LYS A 69 9.84 13.60 -7.47
N SER A 70 10.10 14.01 -8.70
CA SER A 70 10.23 15.43 -9.06
C SER A 70 8.90 16.16 -8.90
N GLY A 71 7.81 15.58 -9.41
CA GLY A 71 6.48 16.19 -9.35
C GLY A 71 5.79 16.12 -7.98
N PHE A 72 5.87 14.97 -7.30
CA PHE A 72 5.12 14.69 -6.06
C PHE A 72 6.00 14.62 -4.80
N GLY A 73 7.31 14.80 -4.94
CA GLY A 73 8.27 14.71 -3.85
C GLY A 73 8.48 13.28 -3.33
N ALA A 74 9.09 13.17 -2.14
CA ALA A 74 9.46 11.88 -1.55
C ALA A 74 8.27 10.96 -1.22
N ARG A 75 7.05 11.51 -1.13
CA ARG A 75 5.83 10.78 -0.74
C ARG A 75 4.96 10.35 -1.92
N TRP A 76 5.47 10.43 -3.15
CA TRP A 76 4.75 10.10 -4.39
C TRP A 76 3.99 8.76 -4.32
N ASN A 77 4.58 7.73 -3.72
CA ASN A 77 3.96 6.41 -3.58
C ASN A 77 2.71 6.46 -2.68
N SER A 78 2.82 7.12 -1.52
CA SER A 78 1.71 7.28 -0.59
C SER A 78 0.60 8.16 -1.15
N GLN A 79 0.90 9.11 -2.04
CA GLN A 79 -0.11 9.91 -2.72
C GLN A 79 -0.96 9.04 -3.66
N ILE A 80 -0.34 8.20 -4.48
CA ILE A 80 -1.03 7.30 -5.41
C ILE A 80 -1.88 6.28 -4.65
N VAL A 81 -1.31 5.62 -3.65
CA VAL A 81 -2.05 4.64 -2.82
C VAL A 81 -3.17 5.33 -2.05
N GLY A 82 -2.93 6.53 -1.52
CA GLY A 82 -3.92 7.32 -0.80
C GLY A 82 -5.13 7.64 -1.67
N GLU A 83 -4.91 8.06 -2.92
CA GLU A 83 -5.99 8.38 -3.85
C GLU A 83 -6.79 7.14 -4.26
N LEU A 84 -6.11 6.03 -4.55
CA LEU A 84 -6.76 4.75 -4.87
C LEU A 84 -7.64 4.21 -3.73
N MET A 85 -7.23 4.48 -2.49
CA MET A 85 -7.90 3.96 -1.28
C MET A 85 -8.87 4.96 -0.64
N LYS A 86 -8.94 6.19 -1.15
CA LYS A 86 -9.86 7.23 -0.70
C LYS A 86 -11.32 6.82 -0.96
N ASN A 87 -12.24 7.32 -0.14
CA ASN A 87 -13.68 7.09 -0.27
C ASN A 87 -14.03 5.60 -0.44
N ASP A 88 -13.57 4.78 0.51
CA ASP A 88 -13.76 3.31 0.50
C ASP A 88 -13.24 2.64 -0.78
N ALA A 89 -12.07 3.10 -1.25
CA ALA A 89 -11.43 2.60 -2.46
C ALA A 89 -12.32 2.67 -3.72
N ALA A 90 -13.15 3.72 -3.83
CA ALA A 90 -14.04 3.91 -4.98
C ALA A 90 -13.31 3.96 -6.32
N LEU A 91 -12.16 4.64 -6.39
CA LEU A 91 -11.35 4.71 -7.61
C LEU A 91 -10.75 3.36 -7.98
N LEU A 92 -10.18 2.64 -7.00
CA LEU A 92 -9.68 1.29 -7.21
C LEU A 92 -10.79 0.36 -7.72
N THR A 93 -12.00 0.49 -7.17
CA THR A 93 -13.16 -0.28 -7.61
C THR A 93 -13.55 0.05 -9.05
N SER A 94 -13.57 1.34 -9.41
CA SER A 94 -13.83 1.78 -10.78
C SER A 94 -12.79 1.25 -11.77
N TYR A 95 -11.50 1.32 -11.44
CA TYR A 95 -10.44 0.82 -12.32
C TYR A 95 -10.45 -0.71 -12.43
N THR A 96 -10.80 -1.41 -11.34
CA THR A 96 -11.01 -2.86 -11.38
C THR A 96 -12.17 -3.23 -12.30
N ALA A 97 -13.27 -2.47 -12.26
CA ALA A 97 -14.40 -2.67 -13.17
C ALA A 97 -14.01 -2.44 -14.64
N THR A 98 -13.23 -1.39 -14.93
CA THR A 98 -12.69 -1.16 -16.29
C THR A 98 -11.80 -2.32 -16.74
N PHE A 99 -10.88 -2.78 -15.90
CA PHE A 99 -10.04 -3.93 -16.21
C PHE A 99 -10.87 -5.20 -16.46
N ASN A 100 -11.92 -5.41 -15.66
CA ASN A 100 -12.80 -6.56 -15.83
C ASN A 100 -13.58 -6.54 -17.15
N SER A 101 -13.79 -5.36 -17.75
CA SER A 101 -14.41 -5.21 -19.07
C SER A 101 -13.48 -5.53 -20.24
N PHE A 102 -12.17 -5.68 -19.99
CA PHE A 102 -11.21 -6.08 -21.01
C PHE A 102 -11.47 -7.51 -21.49
N THR A 103 -11.11 -7.74 -22.74
CA THR A 103 -11.06 -9.07 -23.35
C THR A 103 -10.04 -9.95 -22.63
N SER A 104 -10.15 -11.27 -22.80
CA SER A 104 -9.23 -12.23 -22.17
C SER A 104 -7.77 -12.00 -22.56
N GLN A 105 -7.52 -11.62 -23.82
CA GLN A 105 -6.16 -11.35 -24.30
C GLN A 105 -5.57 -10.13 -23.60
N GLU A 106 -6.33 -9.03 -23.54
CA GLU A 106 -5.88 -7.79 -22.91
C GLU A 106 -5.57 -8.00 -21.42
N LYS A 107 -6.40 -8.77 -20.71
CA LYS A 107 -6.11 -9.16 -19.32
C LYS A 107 -4.81 -9.96 -19.22
N THR A 108 -4.62 -10.93 -20.11
CA THR A 108 -3.40 -11.75 -20.16
C THR A 108 -2.15 -10.88 -20.39
N ASP A 109 -2.24 -9.85 -21.24
CA ASP A 109 -1.12 -8.97 -21.51
C ASP A 109 -0.76 -8.14 -20.26
N TRP A 110 -1.76 -7.63 -19.54
CA TRP A 110 -1.57 -6.92 -18.26
C TRP A 110 -1.06 -7.84 -17.15
N ASP A 111 -1.54 -9.08 -17.09
CA ASP A 111 -1.06 -10.10 -16.15
C ASP A 111 0.40 -10.45 -16.42
N THR A 112 0.78 -10.54 -17.69
CA THR A 112 2.17 -10.79 -18.11
C THR A 112 3.08 -9.63 -17.72
N ALA A 113 2.61 -8.39 -17.86
CA ALA A 113 3.33 -7.21 -17.40
C ALA A 113 3.42 -7.13 -15.86
N ASP A 114 2.37 -7.55 -15.16
CA ASP A 114 2.31 -7.60 -13.70
C ASP A 114 2.98 -8.87 -13.16
N THR A 115 4.31 -8.84 -13.11
CA THR A 115 5.12 -9.90 -12.48
C THR A 115 5.01 -9.91 -10.94
N SER A 116 4.09 -9.15 -10.34
CA SER A 116 3.77 -9.30 -8.92
C SER A 116 2.80 -10.47 -8.73
N SER A 117 2.88 -11.16 -7.60
CA SER A 117 1.91 -12.18 -7.22
C SER A 117 0.93 -11.56 -6.22
N PRO A 118 -0.12 -10.85 -6.68
CA PRO A 118 -1.09 -10.23 -5.79
C PRO A 118 -1.87 -11.29 -5.00
N VAL A 119 -2.41 -10.89 -3.85
CA VAL A 119 -3.06 -11.79 -2.89
C VAL A 119 -4.56 -11.50 -2.78
N ALA A 120 -4.97 -10.24 -2.85
CA ALA A 120 -6.39 -9.86 -2.75
C ALA A 120 -7.00 -9.44 -4.09
N LEU A 121 -6.19 -8.94 -5.02
CA LEU A 121 -6.62 -8.53 -6.36
C LEU A 121 -6.21 -9.58 -7.39
N THR A 122 -6.95 -9.65 -8.50
CA THR A 122 -6.55 -10.42 -9.68
C THR A 122 -5.22 -9.88 -10.21
N ALA A 123 -4.42 -10.74 -10.86
CA ALA A 123 -3.24 -10.28 -11.60
C ALA A 123 -3.60 -9.16 -12.59
N GLY A 124 -2.62 -8.29 -12.91
CA GLY A 124 -2.78 -7.19 -13.85
C GLY A 124 -3.57 -5.98 -13.31
N VAL A 125 -4.63 -6.22 -12.51
CA VAL A 125 -5.48 -5.17 -11.92
C VAL A 125 -4.68 -4.14 -11.11
N PRO A 126 -3.77 -4.53 -10.19
CA PRO A 126 -3.08 -3.54 -9.35
C PRO A 126 -2.14 -2.67 -10.18
N LEU A 127 -1.44 -3.25 -11.16
CA LEU A 127 -0.57 -2.51 -12.06
C LEU A 127 -1.37 -1.52 -12.92
N TYR A 128 -2.46 -1.97 -13.54
CA TYR A 128 -3.38 -1.11 -14.31
C TYR A 128 -3.93 0.04 -13.47
N ALA A 129 -4.45 -0.25 -12.27
CA ALA A 129 -5.01 0.76 -11.37
C ALA A 129 -3.96 1.81 -10.95
N CYS A 130 -2.73 1.39 -10.66
CA CYS A 130 -1.64 2.31 -10.35
C CYS A 130 -1.31 3.23 -11.54
N ALA A 131 -1.24 2.68 -12.75
CA ALA A 131 -0.96 3.45 -13.95
C ALA A 131 -2.06 4.51 -14.23
N LYS A 132 -3.34 4.14 -14.08
CA LYS A 132 -4.47 5.09 -14.23
C LYS A 132 -4.43 6.18 -13.17
N ALA A 133 -4.17 5.82 -11.91
CA ALA A 133 -4.09 6.77 -10.81
C ALA A 133 -2.95 7.77 -11.00
N ILE A 134 -1.77 7.33 -11.45
CA ILE A 134 -0.64 8.22 -11.75
C ILE A 134 -1.04 9.29 -12.76
N LYS A 135 -1.68 8.90 -13.88
CA LYS A 135 -2.12 9.84 -14.91
C LYS A 135 -3.19 10.81 -14.37
N ALA A 136 -4.15 10.31 -13.60
CA ALA A 136 -5.21 11.15 -13.02
C ALA A 136 -4.63 12.21 -12.07
N ILE A 137 -3.72 11.81 -11.18
CA ILE A 137 -3.10 12.72 -10.21
C ILE A 137 -2.18 13.71 -10.93
N ALA A 138 -1.44 13.27 -11.93
CA ALA A 138 -0.59 14.13 -12.75
C ALA A 138 -1.37 15.27 -13.43
N LEU A 139 -2.52 14.95 -14.02
CA LEU A 139 -3.41 15.93 -14.62
C LEU A 139 -3.88 16.98 -13.60
N VAL A 140 -4.25 16.54 -12.40
CA VAL A 140 -4.72 17.43 -11.32
C VAL A 140 -3.60 18.28 -10.73
N ALA A 141 -2.39 17.72 -10.62
CA ALA A 141 -1.23 18.41 -10.06
C ALA A 141 -0.50 19.31 -11.07
N GLY A 142 -0.92 19.33 -12.33
CA GLY A 142 -0.25 20.08 -13.40
C GLY A 142 1.15 19.55 -13.74
N VAL A 143 1.44 18.28 -13.39
CA VAL A 143 2.69 17.61 -13.69
C VAL A 143 2.50 16.84 -14.99
N THR A 144 3.24 17.20 -16.04
CA THR A 144 3.27 16.40 -17.27
C THR A 144 4.09 15.13 -17.01
N VAL A 145 3.44 13.97 -16.91
CA VAL A 145 4.12 12.68 -17.04
C VAL A 145 4.07 12.24 -18.47
N THR A 146 5.19 11.70 -18.96
CA THR A 146 5.39 11.24 -20.34
C THR A 146 4.60 9.95 -20.66
N LEU A 147 3.56 9.64 -19.88
CA LEU A 147 2.79 8.41 -19.98
C LEU A 147 1.54 8.61 -20.83
N ALA A 148 1.39 7.80 -21.88
CA ALA A 148 0.13 7.64 -22.59
C ALA A 148 -0.96 7.11 -21.63
N ASP A 149 -2.24 7.31 -21.96
CA ASP A 149 -3.33 6.68 -21.20
C ASP A 149 -3.13 5.16 -21.16
N PRO A 150 -3.18 4.51 -19.99
CA PRO A 150 -3.23 3.05 -19.95
C PRO A 150 -4.49 2.59 -20.67
N THR A 151 -4.28 1.99 -21.85
CA THR A 151 -5.30 1.36 -22.67
C THR A 151 -5.05 -0.14 -22.69
N ASN A 152 -6.04 -0.87 -23.17
CA ASN A 152 -5.95 -2.30 -23.44
C ASN A 152 -4.66 -2.73 -24.17
N ALA A 153 -4.17 -1.96 -25.13
CA ALA A 153 -3.06 -2.36 -26.02
C ALA A 153 -1.65 -1.96 -25.53
N ASN A 154 -1.51 -1.26 -24.41
CA ASN A 154 -0.20 -0.74 -23.96
C ASN A 154 0.35 -1.37 -22.68
N SER A 155 -0.23 -2.49 -22.22
CA SER A 155 0.26 -3.30 -21.08
C SER A 155 1.76 -3.64 -21.19
N SER A 156 2.22 -4.00 -22.38
CA SER A 156 3.64 -4.28 -22.67
C SER A 156 4.54 -3.06 -22.51
N THR A 157 4.02 -1.86 -22.72
CA THR A 157 4.75 -0.61 -22.50
C THR A 157 4.58 -0.10 -21.07
N VAL A 158 3.53 -0.50 -20.35
CA VAL A 158 3.43 -0.30 -18.90
C VAL A 158 4.31 -1.29 -18.12
N GLY A 159 5.08 -2.16 -18.77
CA GLY A 159 6.26 -2.79 -18.19
C GLY A 159 7.58 -2.13 -18.63
N GLY A 160 7.64 -1.64 -19.88
CA GLY A 160 8.87 -1.20 -20.57
C GLY A 160 9.08 0.31 -20.80
N GLN A 161 8.06 1.10 -21.14
CA GLN A 161 8.07 2.58 -21.34
C GLN A 161 8.08 3.37 -20.02
N TRP A 162 8.81 2.82 -19.07
CA TRP A 162 9.18 3.43 -17.82
C TRP A 162 10.50 4.16 -17.91
N THR A 163 10.94 4.35 -19.15
CA THR A 163 11.83 5.39 -19.61
C THR A 163 10.94 6.44 -20.26
N ALA A 164 11.05 7.69 -19.82
CA ALA A 164 10.49 8.83 -20.52
C ALA A 164 10.83 8.71 -22.00
N ASN A 165 9.86 8.99 -22.88
CA ASN A 165 10.20 9.27 -24.26
C ASN A 165 11.17 10.45 -24.25
N SER A 166 12.40 10.19 -24.70
CA SER A 166 13.35 11.22 -25.10
C SER A 166 12.78 12.05 -26.24
#